data_AF-A0A8X6FFG1-F1
#
_entry.id   AF-A0A8X6FFG1-F1
#
_cell.length_a   1.000
_cell.length_b   1.000
_cell.length_c   1.000
_cell.angle_alpha   90.00
_cell.angle_beta   90.00
_cell.angle_gamma   90.00
#
_symmetry.space_group_name_H-M   'P 1'
#
loop_
_entity.id
_entity.type
_entity.pdbx_description
1 polymer ?
#
loop_
_entity_poly.entity_id
_entity_poly.type
_entity_poly.pdbx_seq_one_letter_code
_entity_poly.pdbx_strand_id
1 'polypeptide(L)'
;MAAVSEDPITLWLKLGALEKLEQVVLDGYGDQLYGKTSRIPQVNKFLRQVPIFQSKIDEIHKAVSTGNLREVQHLIDRKKLAFCRDHLGASPMHKAVLFSQKPIIDYLLDRYPSVVHARDHVSAFLTVFFSSMISDAKLLLL
;
A
#
# COMPACT_ATOMS: atom_id res chain seq x y z
N MET A 1 -3.13 -25.27 29.73
CA MET A 1 -2.03 -24.71 28.90
C MET A 1 -2.66 -24.18 27.63
N ALA A 2 -2.92 -22.86 27.57
CA ALA A 2 -3.49 -22.26 26.36
C ALA A 2 -2.47 -22.43 25.23
N ALA A 3 -2.89 -23.03 24.11
CA ALA A 3 -2.11 -23.01 22.89
C ALA A 3 -1.89 -21.54 22.55
N VAL A 4 -0.67 -21.03 22.80
CA VAL A 4 -0.26 -19.72 22.33
C VAL A 4 -0.27 -19.83 20.82
N SER A 5 -1.35 -19.37 20.19
CA SER A 5 -1.40 -19.17 18.75
C SER A 5 -0.28 -18.22 18.41
N GLU A 6 0.85 -18.75 17.92
CA GLU A 6 2.00 -17.92 17.55
C GLU A 6 1.52 -16.87 16.54
N ASP A 7 1.85 -15.59 16.80
CA ASP A 7 1.50 -14.52 15.87
C ASP A 7 2.00 -14.90 14.47
N PRO A 8 1.18 -14.77 13.41
CA PRO A 8 1.57 -15.21 12.07
C PRO A 8 2.87 -14.55 11.59
N ILE A 9 3.15 -13.33 12.04
CA ILE A 9 4.41 -12.61 11.82
C ILE A 9 5.60 -13.36 12.42
N THR A 10 5.49 -13.85 13.66
CA THR A 10 6.57 -14.60 14.29
C THR A 10 6.88 -15.91 13.55
N LEU A 11 5.84 -16.56 13.03
CA LEU A 11 6.01 -17.73 12.16
C LEU A 11 6.72 -17.36 10.85
N TRP A 12 6.34 -16.26 10.20
CA TRP A 12 6.99 -15.81 8.96
C TRP A 12 8.45 -15.38 9.18
N LEU A 13 8.76 -14.79 10.33
CA LEU A 13 10.13 -14.47 10.72
C LEU A 13 11.00 -15.72 10.90
N LYS A 14 10.44 -16.80 11.47
CA LYS A 14 11.14 -18.09 11.62
C LYS A 14 11.30 -18.82 10.28
N LEU A 15 10.26 -18.84 9.46
CA LEU A 15 10.22 -19.54 8.17
C LEU A 15 10.99 -18.81 7.05
N GLY A 16 11.27 -17.50 7.22
CA GLY A 16 11.91 -16.71 6.18
C GLY A 16 10.97 -16.29 5.06
N ALA A 17 9.66 -16.19 5.34
CA ALA A 17 8.66 -15.82 4.35
C ALA A 17 8.70 -14.31 4.06
N LEU A 18 9.76 -13.88 3.35
CA LEU A 18 10.04 -12.47 3.07
C LEU A 18 8.89 -11.80 2.32
N GLU A 19 8.30 -12.47 1.34
CA GLU A 19 7.18 -11.92 0.56
C GLU A 19 5.97 -11.58 1.42
N LYS A 20 5.66 -12.43 2.42
CA LYS A 20 4.56 -12.19 3.35
C LYS A 20 4.88 -11.02 4.28
N LEU A 21 6.12 -10.92 4.75
CA LEU A 21 6.59 -9.80 5.57
C LEU A 21 6.59 -8.49 4.78
N GLU A 22 6.97 -8.52 3.49
CA GLU A 22 6.87 -7.39 2.59
C GLU A 22 5.40 -6.97 2.43
N GLN A 23 4.48 -7.93 2.28
CA GLN A 23 3.05 -7.61 2.19
C GLN A 23 2.53 -6.94 3.47
N VAL A 24 2.96 -7.40 4.64
CA VAL A 24 2.58 -6.77 5.93
C VAL A 24 2.98 -5.29 5.97
N VAL A 25 4.16 -4.95 5.46
CA VAL A 25 4.60 -3.55 5.37
C VAL A 25 3.74 -2.77 4.38
N LEU A 26 3.47 -3.34 3.20
CA LEU A 26 2.65 -2.71 2.17
C LEU A 26 1.20 -2.54 2.60
N ASP A 27 0.68 -3.43 3.44
CA ASP A 27 -0.67 -3.34 4.00
C ASP A 27 -0.79 -2.28 5.13
N GLY A 28 0.32 -1.63 5.51
CA GLY A 28 0.36 -0.60 6.55
C GLY A 28 0.65 -1.13 7.96
N TYR A 29 0.91 -2.44 8.12
CA TYR A 29 1.20 -3.07 9.41
C TYR A 29 2.71 -3.13 9.73
N GLY A 30 3.53 -2.29 9.11
CA GLY A 30 4.99 -2.27 9.30
C GLY A 30 5.42 -2.06 10.76
N ASP A 31 4.61 -1.37 11.57
CA ASP A 31 4.90 -1.13 12.99
C ASP A 31 4.99 -2.42 13.80
N GLN A 32 4.28 -3.48 13.37
CA GLN A 32 4.32 -4.79 14.03
C GLN A 32 5.66 -5.51 13.83
N LEU A 33 6.44 -5.09 12.84
CA LEU A 33 7.78 -5.60 12.56
C LEU A 33 8.86 -4.85 13.33
N TYR A 34 8.52 -3.72 13.97
CA TYR A 34 9.48 -2.91 14.71
C TYR A 34 10.02 -3.68 15.94
N GLY A 35 11.34 -3.64 16.13
CA GLY A 35 12.02 -4.36 17.21
C GLY A 35 12.04 -5.89 17.08
N LYS A 36 11.45 -6.47 16.02
CA LYS A 36 11.53 -7.91 15.75
C LYS A 36 12.87 -8.25 15.10
N THR A 37 13.35 -9.47 15.33
CA THR A 37 14.58 -9.99 14.72
C THR A 37 14.39 -11.43 14.27
N SER A 38 15.10 -11.83 13.21
CA SER A 38 15.12 -13.21 12.71
C SER A 38 16.54 -13.76 12.67
N ARG A 39 16.66 -15.10 12.74
CA ARG A 39 17.93 -15.83 12.54
C ARG A 39 18.38 -15.81 11.08
N ILE A 40 17.48 -15.51 10.15
CA ILE A 40 17.76 -15.49 8.71
C ILE A 40 18.37 -14.12 8.34
N PRO A 41 19.60 -14.07 7.78
CA PRO A 41 20.27 -12.82 7.46
C PRO A 41 19.49 -11.90 6.51
N GLN A 42 18.81 -12.49 5.52
CA GLN A 42 18.02 -11.74 4.53
C GLN A 42 16.81 -11.04 5.18
N VAL A 43 16.08 -11.75 6.05
CA VAL A 43 14.94 -11.18 6.79
C VAL A 43 15.43 -10.07 7.73
N ASN A 44 16.54 -10.29 8.44
CA ASN A 44 17.09 -9.28 9.33
C ASN A 44 17.57 -8.02 8.57
N LYS A 45 18.11 -8.20 7.35
CA LYS A 45 18.43 -7.07 6.45
C LYS A 45 17.16 -6.32 6.05
N PHE A 46 16.10 -7.03 5.68
CA PHE A 46 14.80 -6.43 5.35
C PHE A 46 14.20 -5.66 6.53
N LEU A 47 14.19 -6.24 7.74
CA LEU A 47 13.67 -5.59 8.95
C LEU A 47 14.36 -4.26 9.25
N ARG A 48 15.67 -4.16 9.00
CA ARG A 48 16.40 -2.88 9.13
C ARG A 48 15.99 -1.83 8.09
N GLN A 49 15.45 -2.25 6.96
CA GLN A 49 14.98 -1.36 5.90
C GLN A 49 13.49 -1.01 6.05
N VAL A 50 12.73 -1.68 6.92
CA VAL A 50 11.28 -1.44 7.12
C VAL A 50 10.97 0.05 7.40
N PRO A 51 11.68 0.76 8.29
CA PRO A 51 11.39 2.17 8.53
C PRO A 51 11.59 3.05 7.29
N ILE A 52 12.57 2.70 6.45
CA ILE A 52 12.84 3.41 5.18
C ILE A 52 11.69 3.15 4.20
N PHE A 53 11.19 1.91 4.14
CA PHE A 53 10.02 1.57 3.32
C PHE A 53 8.76 2.31 3.79
N GLN A 54 8.52 2.38 5.10
CA GLN A 54 7.38 3.12 5.65
C GLN A 54 7.48 4.62 5.34
N SER A 55 8.64 5.24 5.54
CA SER A 55 8.88 6.64 5.17
C SER A 55 8.60 6.89 3.69
N LYS A 56 9.04 5.97 2.81
CA LYS A 56 8.78 6.07 1.37
C LYS A 56 7.28 5.95 1.03
N ILE A 57 6.56 5.06 1.71
CA ILE A 57 5.10 4.93 1.58
C ILE A 57 4.43 6.24 1.98
N ASP A 58 4.80 6.81 3.13
CA ASP A 58 4.26 8.09 3.60
C ASP A 58 4.55 9.24 2.64
N GLU A 59 5.74 9.28 2.06
CA GLU A 59 6.11 10.25 1.01
C GLU A 59 5.23 10.11 -0.24
N ILE A 60 4.96 8.88 -0.70
CA ILE A 60 4.03 8.64 -1.83
C ILE A 60 2.66 9.21 -1.49
N HIS A 61 2.12 8.88 -0.32
CA HIS A 61 0.81 9.37 0.09
C HIS A 61 0.76 10.89 0.22
N LYS A 62 1.84 11.51 0.72
CA LYS A 62 1.96 12.97 0.80
C LYS A 62 2.03 13.61 -0.58
N ALA A 63 2.84 13.09 -1.48
CA ALA A 63 2.93 13.55 -2.86
C ALA A 63 1.57 13.49 -3.57
N VAL A 64 0.83 12.39 -3.35
CA VAL A 64 -0.55 12.26 -3.84
C VAL A 64 -1.47 13.32 -3.24
N SER A 65 -1.46 13.52 -1.92
CA SER A 65 -2.27 14.56 -1.27
C SER A 65 -1.98 15.96 -1.82
N THR A 66 -0.73 16.26 -2.15
CA THR A 66 -0.32 17.55 -2.74
C THR A 66 -0.59 17.68 -4.24
N GLY A 67 -0.92 16.58 -4.94
CA GLY A 67 -1.10 16.60 -6.39
C GLY A 67 0.19 16.60 -7.20
N ASN A 68 1.34 16.28 -6.60
CA ASN A 68 2.63 16.31 -7.29
C ASN A 68 2.85 15.02 -8.12
N LEU A 69 2.31 14.99 -9.33
CA LEU A 69 2.42 13.83 -10.23
C LEU A 69 3.87 13.42 -10.52
N ARG A 70 4.79 14.37 -10.68
CA ARG A 70 6.21 14.07 -10.98
C ARG A 70 6.88 13.32 -9.84
N GLU A 71 6.58 13.72 -8.60
CA GLU A 71 7.09 13.08 -7.41
C GLU A 71 6.49 11.69 -7.22
N VAL A 72 5.18 11.52 -7.46
CA VAL A 72 4.53 10.20 -7.47
C VAL A 72 5.16 9.26 -8.49
N GLN A 73 5.43 9.74 -9.71
CA GLN A 73 6.10 8.97 -10.76
C GLN A 73 7.53 8.57 -10.38
N HIS A 74 8.24 9.41 -9.63
CA HIS A 74 9.59 9.11 -9.17
C HIS A 74 9.60 8.12 -8.00
N LEU A 75 8.65 8.26 -7.07
CA LEU A 75 8.57 7.45 -5.86
C LEU A 75 8.02 6.04 -6.13
N ILE A 76 7.05 5.90 -7.04
CA ILE A 76 6.49 4.60 -7.46
C ILE A 76 7.45 3.96 -8.49
N ASP A 77 8.59 3.49 -8.00
CA ASP A 77 9.58 2.73 -8.78
C ASP A 77 9.16 1.27 -8.99
N ARG A 78 8.37 0.71 -8.06
CA ARG A 78 7.90 -0.67 -8.08
C ARG A 78 6.39 -0.72 -8.13
N LYS A 79 5.86 -1.63 -8.95
CA LYS A 79 4.41 -1.88 -9.05
C LYS A 79 3.75 -2.14 -7.69
N LYS A 80 4.44 -2.82 -6.76
CA LYS A 80 3.91 -3.10 -5.41
C LYS A 80 3.61 -1.83 -4.60
N LEU A 81 4.36 -0.74 -4.80
CA LEU A 81 4.13 0.52 -4.10
C LEU A 81 2.88 1.25 -4.59
N ALA A 82 2.36 0.95 -5.77
CA ALA A 82 1.07 1.49 -6.20
C ALA A 82 -0.12 0.97 -5.35
N PHE A 83 0.09 -0.15 -4.64
CA PHE A 83 -0.89 -0.80 -3.78
C PHE A 83 -0.56 -0.66 -2.29
N CYS A 84 0.46 0.13 -1.93
CA CYS A 84 0.77 0.35 -0.52
C CYS A 84 -0.40 1.01 0.19
N ARG A 85 -0.46 0.88 1.50
CA ARG A 85 -1.48 1.48 2.35
C ARG A 85 -0.79 2.33 3.40
N ASP A 86 -1.41 3.47 3.70
CA ASP A 86 -0.99 4.29 4.84
C ASP A 86 -1.44 3.67 6.17
N HIS A 87 -1.08 4.30 7.26
CA HIS A 87 -1.48 3.91 8.62
C HIS A 87 -3.02 3.89 8.83
N LEU A 88 -3.81 4.49 7.93
CA LEU A 88 -5.28 4.44 7.95
C LEU A 88 -5.84 3.31 7.07
N GLY A 89 -4.96 2.53 6.42
CA GLY A 89 -5.34 1.48 5.49
C GLY A 89 -5.81 2.02 4.13
N ALA A 90 -5.51 3.27 3.79
CA ALA A 90 -5.89 3.89 2.51
C ALA A 90 -4.76 3.77 1.49
N SER A 91 -5.09 3.27 0.29
CA SER A 91 -4.16 3.27 -0.85
C SER A 91 -3.88 4.66 -1.44
N PRO A 92 -2.78 4.84 -2.21
CA PRO A 92 -2.52 6.05 -2.97
C PRO A 92 -3.71 6.46 -3.84
N MET A 93 -4.43 5.50 -4.42
CA MET A 93 -5.61 5.78 -5.23
C MET A 93 -6.72 6.42 -4.38
N HIS A 94 -7.04 5.85 -3.21
CA HIS A 94 -8.05 6.43 -2.32
C HIS A 94 -7.74 7.88 -1.96
N LYS A 95 -6.47 8.18 -1.69
CA LYS A 95 -5.99 9.53 -1.39
C LYS A 95 -6.13 10.44 -2.62
N ALA A 96 -5.75 9.97 -3.81
CA ALA A 96 -5.88 10.74 -5.05
C ALA A 96 -7.33 11.14 -5.31
N VAL A 97 -8.29 10.26 -5.05
CA VAL A 97 -9.73 10.54 -5.15
C VAL A 97 -10.20 11.53 -4.10
N LEU A 98 -9.84 11.30 -2.84
CA LEU A 98 -10.21 12.18 -1.73
C LEU A 98 -9.78 13.63 -2.00
N PHE A 99 -8.58 13.81 -2.56
CA PHE A 99 -8.02 15.12 -2.91
C PHE A 99 -8.34 15.56 -4.35
N SER A 100 -9.18 14.80 -5.09
CA SER A 100 -9.61 15.11 -6.47
C SER A 100 -8.48 15.30 -7.48
N GLN A 101 -7.40 14.54 -7.32
CA GLN A 101 -6.17 14.63 -8.11
C GLN A 101 -6.26 13.82 -9.40
N LYS A 102 -7.09 14.30 -10.35
CA LYS A 102 -7.33 13.64 -11.65
C LYS A 102 -6.05 13.20 -12.39
N PRO A 103 -4.99 14.02 -12.51
CA PRO A 103 -3.79 13.60 -13.23
C PRO A 103 -3.08 12.39 -12.62
N ILE A 104 -3.17 12.23 -11.30
CA ILE A 104 -2.59 11.08 -10.58
C ILE A 104 -3.48 9.85 -10.74
N ILE A 105 -4.80 10.02 -10.71
CA ILE A 105 -5.77 8.95 -10.97
C ILE A 105 -5.53 8.39 -12.37
N ASP A 106 -5.48 9.24 -13.39
CA ASP A 106 -5.26 8.83 -14.78
C ASP A 106 -3.92 8.08 -14.93
N TYR A 107 -2.86 8.58 -14.31
CA TYR A 107 -1.55 7.92 -14.31
C TYR A 107 -1.58 6.54 -13.65
N LEU A 108 -2.23 6.41 -12.48
CA LEU A 108 -2.34 5.14 -11.76
C LEU A 108 -3.19 4.12 -12.52
N LEU A 109 -4.27 4.56 -13.18
CA LEU A 109 -5.13 3.71 -13.99
C LEU A 109 -4.43 3.22 -15.27
N ASP A 110 -3.70 4.11 -15.95
CA ASP A 110 -2.97 3.79 -17.18
C ASP A 110 -1.83 2.79 -16.91
N ARG A 111 -1.09 2.98 -15.81
CA ARG A 111 0.06 2.12 -15.46
C ARG A 111 -0.32 0.86 -14.69
N TYR A 112 -1.36 0.94 -13.86
CA TYR A 112 -1.72 -0.10 -12.91
C TYR A 112 -3.23 -0.26 -12.80
N PRO A 113 -3.93 -0.75 -13.84
CA PRO A 113 -5.39 -0.85 -13.85
C PRO A 113 -5.95 -1.66 -12.67
N SER A 114 -5.18 -2.63 -12.15
CA SER A 114 -5.58 -3.43 -11.00
C SER A 114 -5.67 -2.66 -9.67
N VAL A 115 -5.20 -1.41 -9.58
CA VAL A 115 -5.34 -0.58 -8.36
C VAL A 115 -6.78 -0.21 -8.04
N VAL A 116 -7.67 -0.23 -9.05
CA VAL A 116 -9.12 0.00 -8.87
C VAL A 116 -9.76 -1.09 -8.03
N HIS A 117 -9.27 -2.32 -8.16
CA HIS A 117 -9.78 -3.49 -7.44
C HIS A 117 -9.08 -3.72 -6.10
N ALA A 118 -8.17 -2.83 -5.69
CA ALA A 118 -7.57 -2.88 -4.37
C ALA A 118 -8.67 -2.66 -3.32
N ARG A 119 -9.27 -3.77 -2.85
CA ARG A 119 -10.32 -3.80 -1.84
C ARG A 119 -9.72 -3.36 -0.50
N ASP A 120 -9.77 -2.07 -0.25
CA ASP A 120 -9.47 -1.53 1.08
C ASP A 120 -10.72 -1.64 1.96
N HIS A 121 -10.52 -1.79 3.26
CA HIS A 121 -11.60 -2.02 4.24
C HIS A 121 -12.47 -0.76 4.44
N VAL A 122 -11.99 0.38 3.93
CA VAL A 122 -12.69 1.67 3.86
C VAL A 122 -13.48 1.84 2.55
N SER A 123 -13.28 0.95 1.57
CA SER A 123 -13.74 1.13 0.17
C SER A 123 -15.24 0.96 -0.06
N ALA A 124 -16.01 0.40 0.88
CA ALA A 124 -17.46 0.28 0.71
C ALA A 124 -18.15 1.64 0.56
N PHE A 125 -17.63 2.69 1.21
CA PHE A 125 -18.26 4.01 1.20
C PHE A 125 -17.87 4.84 -0.04
N LEU A 126 -16.59 4.82 -0.43
CA LEU A 126 -16.11 5.62 -1.57
C LEU A 126 -16.39 4.97 -2.94
N THR A 127 -16.50 3.63 -3.05
CA THR A 127 -16.87 2.97 -4.32
C THR A 127 -18.23 3.45 -4.83
N VAL A 128 -19.18 3.70 -3.92
CA VAL A 128 -20.50 4.25 -4.26
C VAL A 128 -20.37 5.68 -4.80
N PHE A 129 -19.51 6.50 -4.18
CA PHE A 129 -19.24 7.86 -4.66
C PHE A 129 -18.49 7.88 -6.01
N PHE A 130 -17.57 6.93 -6.21
CA PHE A 130 -16.85 6.73 -7.47
C PHE A 130 -17.80 6.35 -8.61
N SER A 131 -18.81 5.51 -8.35
CA SER A 131 -19.85 5.18 -9.33
C SER A 131 -20.63 6.41 -9.82
N SER A 132 -20.81 7.42 -8.98
CA SER A 132 -21.53 8.64 -9.36
C SER A 132 -20.66 9.67 -10.07
N MET A 133 -19.34 9.68 -9.84
CA MET A 133 -18.41 10.61 -10.51
C MET A 133 -17.92 10.11 -11.87
N ILE A 134 -17.96 8.79 -12.12
CA ILE A 134 -17.49 8.14 -13.36
C ILE A 134 -18.63 7.93 -14.38
N SER A 135 -19.83 8.47 -14.16
CA SER A 135 -20.88 8.49 -15.18
C SER A 135 -20.47 9.21 -16.49
N ASP A 136 -19.37 9.97 -16.48
CA ASP A 136 -18.75 10.48 -17.70
C ASP A 136 -17.70 9.50 -18.29
N ALA A 137 -18.23 8.43 -18.89
CA ALA A 137 -17.95 8.04 -20.27
C ALA A 137 -16.59 7.42 -20.71
N LYS A 138 -15.69 6.89 -19.86
CA LYS A 138 -14.53 6.15 -20.45
C LYS A 138 -13.82 5.00 -19.74
N LEU A 139 -14.27 4.53 -18.57
CA LEU A 139 -13.51 3.50 -17.82
C LEU A 139 -14.31 2.24 -17.44
N LEU A 140 -15.41 1.96 -18.16
CA LEU A 140 -16.25 0.76 -17.94
C LEU A 140 -15.91 -0.43 -18.86
N LEU A 141 -14.73 -0.46 -19.49
CA LEU A 141 -14.39 -1.52 -20.47
C LEU A 141 -13.15 -2.36 -20.17
N LEU A 142 -12.63 -2.36 -18.95
CA LEU A 142 -11.64 -3.34 -18.47
C LEU A 142 -11.96 -3.75 -17.03
#